data_AF-A0A9X2CVU1-F1
#
_entry.id   AF-A0A9X2CVU1-F1
#
_cell.length_a   1.000
_cell.length_b   1.000
_cell.length_c   1.000
_cell.angle_alpha   90.00
_cell.angle_beta   90.00
_cell.angle_gamma   90.00
#
_symmetry.space_group_name_H-M   'P 1'
#
loop_
_entity.id
_entity.type
_entity.pdbx_description
1 polymer ?
#
loop_
_entity_poly.entity_id
_entity_poly.type
_entity_poly.pdbx_seq_one_letter_code
_entity_poly.pdbx_strand_id
1 'polypeptide(L)'
;MIVVLVLSSSMLMACGTSPAGSQEEAALENSEELEVAQGELWDRFAQLKAIAEEGPASREVFVALSSAVNILAEAIQSNAQITINDSNEIQEAFEQLESDLSGLSNLEIMEAQQKLHSPKTVFVASLSEYLEQYLARADLKDGSESIFNIYFSSMSRNSDDLESVIESAQGAVNSLERLEDYPVSSIKTVISENKSTFTEEQLDLLLSAIVFIDMSVDLQIEIMESFVHDTFEHIDLTEKIDGAYYLMANAHSELKELERILGVVDDEE
;
A
#
# COMPACT_ATOMS: atom_id res chain seq x y z
N MET A 1 25.71 -4.76 -59.32
CA MET A 1 26.22 -3.96 -58.17
C MET A 1 26.74 -2.65 -58.71
N ILE A 2 26.00 -1.56 -58.49
CA ILE A 2 26.41 -0.16 -58.30
C ILE A 2 25.11 0.63 -58.19
N VAL A 3 24.92 1.18 -57.00
CA VAL A 3 23.87 2.13 -56.60
C VAL A 3 24.29 3.51 -57.11
N VAL A 4 23.36 4.24 -57.71
CA VAL A 4 23.38 5.71 -57.69
C VAL A 4 21.94 6.19 -57.50
N LEU A 5 21.65 6.58 -56.25
CA LEU A 5 20.57 7.48 -55.87
C LEU A 5 20.68 8.80 -56.63
N VAL A 6 19.56 9.52 -56.81
CA VAL A 6 19.37 10.90 -56.32
C VAL A 6 18.05 11.53 -56.85
N LEU A 7 17.23 11.92 -55.87
CA LEU A 7 16.32 13.09 -55.76
C LEU A 7 14.91 13.13 -56.41
N SER A 8 13.94 13.13 -55.49
CA SER A 8 12.94 14.18 -55.21
C SER A 8 11.68 14.32 -56.06
N SER A 9 10.53 14.07 -55.40
CA SER A 9 9.39 14.99 -55.19
C SER A 9 8.27 14.16 -54.53
N SER A 10 8.12 14.13 -53.21
CA SER A 10 7.42 15.13 -52.39
C SER A 10 6.07 15.56 -52.99
N MET A 11 5.03 14.74 -52.82
CA MET A 11 3.67 15.26 -52.61
C MET A 11 3.28 14.97 -51.16
N LEU A 12 3.46 16.00 -50.33
CA LEU A 12 2.74 16.13 -49.08
C LEU A 12 1.24 16.14 -49.41
N MET A 13 0.54 15.06 -49.07
CA MET A 13 -0.88 15.19 -48.78
C MET A 13 -1.02 15.60 -47.33
N ALA A 14 -1.71 16.73 -47.16
CA ALA A 14 -1.97 17.45 -45.93
C ALA A 14 -2.34 16.51 -44.77
N CYS A 15 -1.51 16.52 -43.73
CA CYS A 15 -1.95 16.21 -42.37
C CYS A 15 -2.94 17.31 -41.96
N GLY A 16 -4.22 17.07 -42.22
CA GLY A 16 -5.28 17.67 -41.42
C GLY A 16 -5.21 17.02 -40.05
N THR A 17 -4.92 17.81 -39.03
CA THR A 17 -5.08 17.45 -37.63
C THR A 17 -6.54 17.07 -37.38
N SER A 18 -6.87 15.78 -37.49
CA SER A 18 -8.02 15.21 -36.79
C SER A 18 -7.63 15.07 -35.31
N PRO A 19 -8.53 15.33 -34.37
CA PRO A 19 -8.25 15.10 -32.96
C PRO A 19 -8.09 13.60 -32.78
N ALA A 20 -6.88 13.15 -32.46
CA ALA A 20 -6.57 11.73 -32.29
C ALA A 20 -7.51 11.03 -31.30
N GLY A 21 -8.00 11.74 -30.26
CA GLY A 21 -8.97 11.19 -29.30
C GLY A 21 -10.34 10.82 -29.91
N SER A 22 -10.82 11.56 -30.91
CA SER A 22 -12.15 11.30 -31.50
C SER A 22 -12.22 10.08 -32.43
N GLN A 23 -11.08 9.61 -32.94
CA GLN A 23 -11.04 8.42 -33.79
C GLN A 23 -10.88 7.13 -32.99
N GLU A 24 -10.22 7.20 -31.83
CA GLU A 24 -10.01 6.06 -30.94
C GLU A 24 -11.29 5.73 -30.14
N GLU A 25 -11.97 6.75 -29.59
CA GLU A 25 -13.27 6.56 -28.94
C GLU A 25 -14.35 6.02 -29.88
N ALA A 26 -14.39 6.51 -31.13
CA ALA A 26 -15.35 6.04 -32.14
C ALA A 26 -15.09 4.60 -32.61
N ALA A 27 -13.85 4.11 -32.49
CA ALA A 27 -13.50 2.71 -32.78
C ALA A 27 -13.89 1.77 -31.63
N LEU A 28 -13.89 2.27 -30.39
CA LEU A 28 -14.25 1.52 -29.18
C LEU A 28 -15.76 1.44 -28.95
N GLU A 29 -16.55 2.35 -29.51
CA GLU A 29 -17.99 2.54 -29.24
C GLU A 29 -18.87 1.29 -29.45
N ASN A 30 -18.36 0.23 -30.09
CA ASN A 30 -19.03 -1.08 -30.22
C ASN A 30 -18.04 -2.25 -30.24
N SER A 31 -16.91 -2.16 -29.52
CA SER A 31 -15.96 -3.29 -29.43
C SER A 31 -16.43 -4.32 -28.39
N GLU A 32 -16.24 -5.60 -28.70
CA GLU A 32 -16.46 -6.70 -27.74
C GLU A 32 -15.58 -6.52 -26.49
N GLU A 33 -14.38 -5.96 -26.66
CA GLU A 33 -13.45 -5.65 -25.58
C GLU A 33 -14.02 -4.61 -24.59
N LEU A 34 -14.71 -3.58 -25.07
CA LEU A 34 -15.34 -2.57 -24.22
C LEU A 34 -16.50 -3.16 -23.41
N GLU A 35 -17.34 -4.00 -24.04
CA GLU A 35 -18.46 -4.66 -23.34
C GLU A 35 -17.95 -5.59 -22.23
N VAL A 36 -16.88 -6.35 -22.51
CA VAL A 36 -16.21 -7.20 -21.50
C VAL A 36 -15.63 -6.35 -20.37
N ALA A 37 -14.92 -5.27 -20.68
CA ALA A 37 -14.31 -4.40 -19.68
C ALA A 37 -15.36 -3.72 -18.78
N GLN A 38 -16.44 -3.21 -19.38
CA GLN A 38 -17.56 -2.62 -18.65
C GLN A 38 -18.25 -3.67 -17.76
N GLY A 39 -18.50 -4.87 -18.30
CA GLY A 39 -19.08 -5.98 -17.55
C GLY A 39 -18.24 -6.36 -16.34
N GLU A 40 -16.92 -6.46 -16.50
CA GLU A 40 -16.00 -6.81 -15.42
C GLU A 40 -16.02 -5.79 -14.26
N LEU A 41 -16.00 -4.48 -14.57
CA LEU A 41 -16.07 -3.43 -13.54
C LEU A 41 -17.40 -3.45 -12.78
N TRP A 42 -18.52 -3.60 -13.49
CA TRP A 42 -19.86 -3.66 -12.87
C TRP A 42 -20.07 -4.95 -12.07
N ASP A 43 -19.57 -6.08 -12.57
CA ASP A 43 -19.62 -7.36 -11.85
C ASP A 43 -18.79 -7.27 -10.56
N ARG A 44 -17.62 -6.63 -10.61
CA ARG A 44 -16.80 -6.38 -9.42
C ARG A 44 -17.53 -5.50 -8.42
N PHE A 45 -18.11 -4.37 -8.86
CA PHE A 45 -18.90 -3.49 -8.01
C PHE A 45 -20.07 -4.24 -7.35
N ALA A 46 -20.83 -5.02 -8.11
CA ALA A 46 -21.98 -5.77 -7.61
C ALA A 46 -21.59 -6.84 -6.58
N GLN A 47 -20.48 -7.55 -6.80
CA GLN A 47 -19.94 -8.52 -5.84
C GLN A 47 -19.57 -7.85 -4.51
N LEU A 48 -18.90 -6.70 -4.57
CA LEU A 48 -18.51 -5.96 -3.36
C LEU A 48 -19.72 -5.41 -2.60
N LYS A 49 -20.71 -4.88 -3.33
CA LYS A 49 -21.96 -4.37 -2.75
C LYS A 49 -22.73 -5.47 -2.01
N ALA A 50 -22.79 -6.67 -2.59
CA ALA A 50 -23.42 -7.82 -1.93
C ALA A 50 -22.72 -8.20 -0.61
N ILE A 51 -21.39 -8.20 -0.57
CA ILE A 51 -20.62 -8.45 0.67
C ILE A 51 -20.91 -7.37 1.72
N ALA A 52 -20.97 -6.10 1.30
CA ALA A 52 -21.25 -4.98 2.20
C ALA A 52 -22.65 -5.03 2.79
N GLU A 53 -23.66 -5.47 2.03
CA GLU A 53 -25.05 -5.64 2.49
C GLU A 53 -25.20 -6.71 3.57
N GLU A 54 -24.38 -7.77 3.54
CA GLU A 54 -24.34 -8.78 4.60
C GLU A 54 -23.69 -8.24 5.90
N GLY A 55 -22.90 -7.17 5.78
CA GLY A 55 -22.09 -6.59 6.86
C GLY A 55 -20.84 -7.43 7.14
N PRO A 56 -19.64 -6.82 7.20
CA PRO A 56 -18.40 -7.57 7.43
C PRO A 56 -18.38 -8.17 8.85
N ALA A 57 -18.53 -9.50 8.91
CA ALA A 57 -18.65 -10.26 10.16
C ALA A 57 -17.34 -10.41 10.95
N SER A 58 -16.19 -10.13 10.33
CA SER A 58 -14.86 -10.14 10.98
C SER A 58 -13.98 -9.02 10.48
N ARG A 59 -12.87 -8.79 11.18
CA ARG A 59 -11.84 -7.82 10.78
C ARG A 59 -11.25 -8.18 9.42
N GLU A 60 -10.94 -9.45 9.19
CA GLU A 60 -10.35 -9.93 7.94
C GLU A 60 -11.33 -9.71 6.77
N VAL A 61 -12.63 -9.97 6.99
CA VAL A 61 -13.66 -9.68 5.99
C VAL A 61 -13.76 -8.18 5.71
N PHE A 62 -13.68 -7.34 6.75
CA PHE A 62 -13.65 -5.90 6.57
C PHE A 62 -12.43 -5.44 5.79
N VAL A 63 -11.22 -5.89 6.14
CA VAL A 63 -9.97 -5.54 5.44
C VAL A 63 -10.02 -5.99 3.99
N ALA A 64 -10.53 -7.19 3.70
CA ALA A 64 -10.70 -7.66 2.33
C ALA A 64 -11.69 -6.80 1.54
N LEU A 65 -12.83 -6.46 2.14
CA LEU A 65 -13.84 -5.59 1.53
C LEU A 65 -13.29 -4.18 1.26
N SER A 66 -12.73 -3.51 2.27
CA SER A 66 -12.22 -2.15 2.15
C SER A 66 -11.10 -2.06 1.12
N SER A 67 -10.18 -3.03 1.13
CA SER A 67 -9.10 -3.10 0.14
C SER A 67 -9.63 -3.27 -1.28
N ALA A 68 -10.60 -4.17 -1.48
CA ALA A 68 -11.17 -4.40 -2.79
C ALA A 68 -12.00 -3.21 -3.32
N VAL A 69 -12.67 -2.49 -2.42
CA VAL A 69 -13.37 -1.23 -2.73
C VAL A 69 -12.36 -0.13 -3.10
N ASN A 70 -11.31 0.05 -2.31
CA ASN A 70 -10.29 1.07 -2.58
C ASN A 70 -9.53 0.78 -3.88
N ILE A 71 -9.26 -0.49 -4.21
CA ILE A 71 -8.67 -0.90 -5.49
C ILE A 71 -9.58 -0.52 -6.66
N LEU A 72 -10.90 -0.79 -6.55
CA LEU A 72 -11.85 -0.39 -7.58
C LEU A 72 -11.90 1.14 -7.72
N ALA A 73 -11.93 1.86 -6.59
CA ALA A 73 -11.92 3.32 -6.58
C ALA A 73 -10.69 3.89 -7.28
N GLU A 74 -9.49 3.43 -6.91
CA GLU A 74 -8.23 3.84 -7.54
C GLU A 74 -8.22 3.53 -9.04
N ALA A 75 -8.72 2.35 -9.44
CA ALA A 75 -8.77 1.95 -10.85
C ALA A 75 -9.64 2.89 -11.70
N ILE A 76 -10.79 3.31 -11.16
CA ILE A 76 -11.72 4.23 -11.84
C ILE A 76 -11.45 5.72 -11.52
N GLN A 77 -10.38 6.02 -10.79
CA GLN A 77 -10.03 7.38 -10.33
C GLN A 77 -11.12 8.06 -9.48
N SER A 78 -11.86 7.27 -8.70
CA SER A 78 -12.84 7.75 -7.73
C SER A 78 -12.15 8.18 -6.44
N ASN A 79 -12.74 9.16 -5.74
CA ASN A 79 -12.34 9.54 -4.39
C ASN A 79 -13.00 8.68 -3.30
N ALA A 80 -13.79 7.66 -3.68
CA ALA A 80 -14.41 6.76 -2.73
C ALA A 80 -13.33 5.98 -1.97
N GLN A 81 -13.44 5.96 -0.64
CA GLN A 81 -12.55 5.19 0.22
C GLN A 81 -13.34 4.62 1.40
N ILE A 82 -12.93 3.44 1.85
CA ILE A 82 -13.39 2.85 3.11
C ILE A 82 -12.18 2.70 4.02
N THR A 83 -12.19 3.42 5.13
CA THR A 83 -11.09 3.42 6.10
C THR A 83 -11.51 2.81 7.43
N ILE A 84 -12.78 2.92 7.81
CA ILE A 84 -13.34 2.37 9.04
C ILE A 84 -14.56 1.50 8.77
N ASN A 85 -14.83 0.58 9.68
CA ASN A 85 -16.02 -0.28 9.60
C ASN A 85 -17.25 0.50 10.10
N ASP A 86 -17.64 1.54 9.37
CA ASP A 86 -18.82 2.35 9.62
C ASP A 86 -19.81 2.20 8.46
N SER A 87 -21.07 1.89 8.79
CA SER A 87 -22.09 1.63 7.78
C SER A 87 -22.38 2.84 6.89
N ASN A 88 -22.22 4.06 7.40
CA ASN A 88 -22.46 5.27 6.60
C ASN A 88 -21.29 5.51 5.63
N GLU A 89 -20.04 5.40 6.09
CA GLU A 89 -18.86 5.51 5.21
C GLU A 89 -18.93 4.47 4.09
N ILE A 90 -19.24 3.21 4.43
CA ILE A 90 -19.39 2.14 3.45
C ILE A 90 -20.48 2.49 2.43
N GLN A 91 -21.66 2.95 2.89
CA GLN A 91 -22.75 3.33 2.00
C GLN A 91 -22.35 4.51 1.08
N GLU A 92 -21.76 5.57 1.63
CA GLU A 92 -21.31 6.75 0.89
C GLU A 92 -20.27 6.36 -0.19
N ALA A 93 -19.33 5.46 0.15
CA ALA A 93 -18.35 4.95 -0.80
C ALA A 93 -19.01 4.21 -1.98
N PHE A 94 -20.00 3.34 -1.71
CA PHE A 94 -20.71 2.63 -2.79
C PHE A 94 -21.57 3.55 -3.65
N GLU A 95 -22.23 4.56 -3.07
CA GLU A 95 -23.00 5.55 -3.83
C GLU A 95 -22.09 6.37 -4.75
N GLN A 96 -20.92 6.78 -4.26
CA GLN A 96 -19.91 7.50 -5.04
C GLN A 96 -19.34 6.63 -6.16
N LEU A 97 -18.97 5.39 -5.88
CA LEU A 97 -18.48 4.43 -6.88
C LEU A 97 -19.51 4.17 -7.98
N GLU A 98 -20.78 4.00 -7.64
CA GLU A 98 -21.85 3.78 -8.62
C GLU A 98 -22.01 4.96 -9.57
N SER A 99 -21.92 6.19 -9.03
CA SER A 99 -21.95 7.42 -9.81
C SER A 99 -20.74 7.55 -10.72
N ASP A 100 -19.53 7.36 -10.18
CA ASP A 100 -18.28 7.53 -10.93
C ASP A 100 -18.14 6.46 -12.02
N LEU A 101 -18.49 5.21 -11.72
CA LEU A 101 -18.47 4.10 -12.68
C LEU A 101 -19.47 4.34 -13.83
N SER A 102 -20.63 4.91 -13.55
CA SER A 102 -21.62 5.29 -14.57
C SER A 102 -21.18 6.47 -15.43
N GLY A 103 -20.24 7.28 -14.93
CA GLY A 103 -19.74 8.48 -15.58
C GLY A 103 -18.53 8.27 -16.49
N LEU A 104 -17.91 7.08 -16.47
CA LEU A 104 -16.71 6.80 -17.26
C LEU A 104 -16.99 6.85 -18.78
N SER A 105 -16.08 7.47 -19.52
CA SER A 105 -15.97 7.33 -20.96
C SER A 105 -15.47 5.93 -21.35
N ASN A 106 -15.63 5.56 -22.62
CA ASN A 106 -15.18 4.26 -23.13
C ASN A 106 -13.66 4.07 -22.95
N LEU A 107 -12.87 5.14 -23.11
CA LEU A 107 -11.44 5.10 -22.88
C LEU A 107 -11.11 4.86 -21.41
N GLU A 108 -11.79 5.58 -20.50
CA GLU A 108 -11.60 5.42 -19.06
C GLU A 108 -12.01 4.03 -18.56
N ILE A 109 -13.05 3.41 -19.15
CA ILE A 109 -13.42 2.02 -18.87
C ILE A 109 -12.27 1.07 -19.20
N MET A 110 -11.67 1.20 -20.38
CA MET A 110 -10.55 0.36 -20.80
C MET A 110 -9.32 0.55 -19.90
N GLU A 111 -9.01 1.79 -19.55
CA GLU A 111 -7.92 2.08 -18.60
C GLU A 111 -8.19 1.52 -17.21
N ALA A 112 -9.41 1.69 -16.70
CA ALA A 112 -9.81 1.21 -15.39
C ALA A 112 -9.74 -0.32 -15.30
N GLN A 113 -10.17 -1.03 -16.35
CA GLN A 113 -10.06 -2.48 -16.41
C GLN A 113 -8.61 -2.96 -16.30
N GLN A 114 -7.67 -2.28 -16.98
CA GLN A 114 -6.25 -2.60 -16.88
C GLN A 114 -5.69 -2.27 -15.48
N LYS A 115 -6.09 -1.13 -14.91
CA LYS A 115 -5.66 -0.70 -13.58
C LYS A 115 -6.20 -1.61 -12.47
N LEU A 116 -7.41 -2.15 -12.60
CA LEU A 116 -8.05 -2.99 -11.58
C LEU A 116 -7.19 -4.18 -11.17
N HIS A 117 -6.45 -4.74 -12.14
CA HIS A 117 -5.58 -5.90 -11.95
C HIS A 117 -4.10 -5.54 -11.95
N SER A 118 -3.75 -4.27 -11.76
CA SER A 118 -2.35 -3.87 -11.74
C SER A 118 -1.79 -3.99 -10.32
N PRO A 119 -0.58 -4.56 -10.13
CA PRO A 119 0.02 -4.63 -8.81
C PRO A 119 0.33 -3.24 -8.24
N LYS A 120 0.52 -2.22 -9.09
CA LYS A 120 0.63 -0.81 -8.66
C LYS A 120 -0.65 -0.34 -7.96
N THR A 121 -1.81 -0.57 -8.57
CA THR A 121 -3.12 -0.19 -8.00
C THR A 121 -3.35 -0.89 -6.67
N VAL A 122 -3.09 -2.20 -6.60
CA VAL A 122 -3.21 -2.96 -5.34
C VAL A 122 -2.30 -2.37 -4.27
N PHE A 123 -1.03 -2.12 -4.58
CA PHE A 123 -0.08 -1.56 -3.63
C PHE A 123 -0.52 -0.18 -3.11
N VAL A 124 -0.82 0.75 -4.02
CA VAL A 124 -1.18 2.13 -3.68
C VAL A 124 -2.50 2.20 -2.91
N ALA A 125 -3.52 1.44 -3.31
CA ALA A 125 -4.85 1.56 -2.75
C ALA A 125 -5.09 0.74 -1.49
N SER A 126 -4.24 -0.26 -1.20
CA SER A 126 -4.52 -1.23 -0.13
C SER A 126 -3.34 -1.69 0.73
N LEU A 127 -2.10 -1.34 0.38
CA LEU A 127 -0.92 -1.74 1.16
C LEU A 127 -0.11 -0.56 1.68
N SER A 128 0.07 0.49 0.87
CA SER A 128 0.90 1.66 1.17
C SER A 128 0.62 2.23 2.57
N GLU A 129 -0.64 2.55 2.87
CA GLU A 129 -1.02 3.16 4.15
C GLU A 129 -0.71 2.23 5.33
N TYR A 130 -0.97 0.93 5.21
CA TYR A 130 -0.66 -0.02 6.29
C TYR A 130 0.86 -0.15 6.51
N LEU A 131 1.65 -0.12 5.44
CA LEU A 131 3.11 -0.18 5.52
C LEU A 131 3.68 1.13 6.10
N GLU A 132 3.18 2.28 5.66
CA GLU A 132 3.53 3.60 6.22
C GLU A 132 3.21 3.66 7.72
N GLN A 133 2.01 3.24 8.13
CA GLN A 133 1.65 3.17 9.54
C GLN A 133 2.54 2.20 10.33
N TYR A 134 2.97 1.09 9.71
CA TYR A 134 3.86 0.15 10.37
C TYR A 134 5.24 0.79 10.60
N LEU A 135 5.81 1.35 9.53
CA LEU A 135 7.11 2.00 9.54
C LEU A 135 7.16 3.20 10.48
N ALA A 136 6.16 4.08 10.44
CA ALA A 136 6.11 5.28 11.28
C ALA A 136 6.20 4.96 12.79
N ARG A 137 5.71 3.78 13.20
CA ARG A 137 5.73 3.33 14.60
C ARG A 137 6.92 2.45 14.94
N ALA A 138 7.39 1.64 13.99
CA ALA A 138 8.47 0.68 14.17
C ALA A 138 9.86 1.26 13.88
N ASP A 139 9.98 2.31 13.07
CA ASP A 139 11.27 2.89 12.70
C ASP A 139 11.87 3.67 13.86
N LEU A 140 13.06 3.28 14.29
CA LEU A 140 13.81 3.91 15.38
C LEU A 140 14.25 5.34 15.01
N LYS A 141 14.36 5.67 13.72
CA LYS A 141 14.75 7.00 13.23
C LYS A 141 13.55 7.92 13.01
N ASP A 142 12.35 7.37 12.88
CA ASP A 142 11.19 8.13 12.42
C ASP A 142 10.45 8.83 13.57
N GLY A 143 11.03 9.96 13.99
CA GLY A 143 10.33 11.06 14.63
C GLY A 143 9.37 10.71 15.79
N SER A 144 8.27 11.47 15.86
CA SER A 144 7.36 11.56 17.01
C SER A 144 6.40 10.38 17.20
N GLU A 145 6.30 9.49 16.22
CA GLU A 145 5.38 8.33 16.25
C GLU A 145 6.10 7.02 16.58
N SER A 146 7.43 6.98 16.42
CA SER A 146 8.27 5.86 16.80
C SER A 146 8.10 5.51 18.28
N ILE A 147 7.66 4.28 18.54
CA ILE A 147 7.45 3.78 19.91
C ILE A 147 8.78 3.79 20.68
N PHE A 148 9.87 3.44 20.00
CA PHE A 148 11.23 3.48 20.54
C PHE A 148 11.61 4.89 21.01
N ASN A 149 11.43 5.90 20.15
CA ASN A 149 11.77 7.29 20.48
C ASN A 149 10.86 7.87 21.57
N ILE A 150 9.57 7.54 21.56
CA ILE A 150 8.62 7.96 22.60
C ILE A 150 9.07 7.45 23.97
N TYR A 151 9.47 6.17 24.06
CA TYR A 151 9.98 5.58 25.30
C TYR A 151 11.25 6.26 25.78
N PHE A 152 12.29 6.37 24.96
CA PHE A 152 13.55 6.97 25.42
C PHE A 152 13.41 8.47 25.73
N SER A 153 12.49 9.16 25.05
CA SER A 153 12.14 10.54 25.38
C SER A 153 11.43 10.66 26.72
N SER A 154 10.52 9.74 27.08
CA SER A 154 9.86 9.74 28.39
C SER A 154 10.81 9.34 29.51
N MET A 155 11.69 8.37 29.27
CA MET A 155 12.72 7.92 30.20
C MET A 155 13.67 9.07 30.60
N SER A 156 14.09 9.89 29.63
CA SER A 156 14.95 11.05 29.90
C SER A 156 14.32 12.09 30.85
N ARG A 157 12.99 12.11 30.97
CA ARG A 157 12.25 13.04 31.85
C ARG A 157 12.03 12.47 33.26
N ASN A 158 12.02 11.15 33.40
CA ASN A 158 11.66 10.44 34.63
C ASN A 158 12.80 9.56 35.17
N SER A 159 14.06 9.84 34.78
CA SER A 159 15.22 8.96 35.04
C SER A 159 15.51 8.65 36.51
N ASP A 160 14.98 9.47 37.43
CA ASP A 160 15.20 9.33 38.87
C ASP A 160 14.18 8.39 39.54
N ASP A 161 13.16 7.94 38.81
CA ASP A 161 12.10 7.04 39.29
C ASP A 161 12.11 5.70 38.53
N LEU A 162 12.74 4.71 39.15
CA LEU A 162 12.85 3.35 38.63
C LEU A 162 11.49 2.70 38.32
N GLU A 163 10.47 2.98 39.12
CA GLU A 163 9.12 2.43 38.92
C GLU A 163 8.50 3.00 37.63
N SER A 164 8.62 4.32 37.42
CA SER A 164 8.17 4.98 36.20
C SER A 164 8.89 4.49 34.94
N VAL A 165 10.19 4.17 35.04
CA VAL A 165 10.97 3.61 33.93
C VAL A 165 10.45 2.22 33.54
N ILE A 166 10.22 1.34 34.53
CA ILE A 166 9.71 -0.02 34.29
C ILE A 166 8.30 0.03 33.68
N GLU A 167 7.41 0.86 34.21
CA GLU A 167 6.05 1.04 33.66
C GLU A 167 6.08 1.54 32.21
N SER A 168 6.98 2.49 31.91
CA SER A 168 7.15 3.02 30.56
C SER A 168 7.67 1.94 29.59
N ALA A 169 8.61 1.11 30.03
CA ALA A 169 9.18 0.03 29.23
C ALA A 169 8.11 -1.04 28.92
N GLN A 170 7.33 -1.45 29.93
CA GLN A 170 6.20 -2.35 29.72
C GLN A 170 5.14 -1.76 28.77
N GLY A 171 4.86 -0.46 28.89
CA GLY A 171 3.96 0.23 27.96
C GLY A 171 4.46 0.22 26.52
N ALA A 172 5.77 0.39 26.31
CA ALA A 172 6.40 0.32 24.99
C ALA A 172 6.36 -1.10 24.41
N VAL A 173 6.71 -2.13 25.19
CA VAL A 173 6.60 -3.54 24.78
C VAL A 173 5.19 -3.87 24.33
N ASN A 174 4.18 -3.60 25.17
CA ASN A 174 2.77 -3.83 24.81
C ASN A 174 2.34 -3.08 23.54
N SER A 175 2.95 -1.92 23.27
CA SER A 175 2.63 -1.13 22.06
C SER A 175 3.29 -1.73 20.81
N LEU A 176 4.52 -2.25 20.93
CA LEU A 176 5.24 -2.95 19.88
C LEU A 176 4.55 -4.28 19.53
N GLU A 177 4.18 -5.09 20.53
CA GLU A 177 3.44 -6.34 20.33
C GLU A 177 2.11 -6.11 19.60
N ARG A 178 1.42 -5.00 19.88
CA ARG A 178 0.19 -4.63 19.16
C ARG A 178 0.41 -4.31 17.69
N LEU A 179 1.64 -3.98 17.26
CA LEU A 179 1.93 -3.78 15.85
C LEU A 179 1.83 -5.08 15.04
N GLU A 180 2.16 -6.21 15.67
CA GLU A 180 1.98 -7.53 15.06
C GLU A 180 0.49 -7.86 14.84
N ASP A 181 -0.36 -7.44 15.77
CA ASP A 181 -1.81 -7.56 15.64
C ASP A 181 -2.39 -6.55 14.63
N TYR A 182 -1.79 -5.35 14.53
CA TYR A 182 -2.13 -4.32 13.54
C TYR A 182 -0.98 -3.31 13.37
N PRO A 183 -0.42 -3.12 12.16
CA PRO A 183 -1.03 -3.38 10.84
C PRO A 183 -0.67 -4.70 10.15
N VAL A 184 0.22 -5.53 10.71
CA VAL A 184 0.76 -6.72 10.02
C VAL A 184 -0.31 -7.72 9.58
N SER A 185 -1.29 -8.02 10.44
CA SER A 185 -2.40 -8.91 10.10
C SER A 185 -3.18 -8.43 8.88
N SER A 186 -3.39 -7.10 8.77
CA SER A 186 -4.13 -6.49 7.66
C SER A 186 -3.32 -6.57 6.36
N ILE A 187 -2.01 -6.28 6.42
CA ILE A 187 -1.09 -6.45 5.29
C ILE A 187 -1.12 -7.90 4.77
N LYS A 188 -1.05 -8.89 5.67
CA LYS A 188 -1.10 -10.32 5.31
C LYS A 188 -2.42 -10.70 4.64
N THR A 189 -3.56 -10.19 5.12
CA THR A 189 -4.87 -10.37 4.47
C THR A 189 -4.85 -9.82 3.04
N VAL A 190 -4.41 -8.57 2.85
CA VAL A 190 -4.39 -7.92 1.53
C VAL A 190 -3.49 -8.67 0.54
N ILE A 191 -2.30 -9.10 0.98
CA ILE A 191 -1.39 -9.91 0.15
C ILE A 191 -2.04 -11.23 -0.24
N SER A 192 -2.72 -11.90 0.70
CA SER A 192 -3.35 -13.20 0.43
C SER A 192 -4.44 -13.07 -0.65
N GLU A 193 -5.29 -12.06 -0.55
CA GLU A 193 -6.40 -11.84 -1.48
C GLU A 193 -5.95 -11.42 -2.88
N ASN A 194 -4.80 -10.73 -2.97
CA ASN A 194 -4.28 -10.17 -4.23
C ASN A 194 -3.00 -10.83 -4.72
N LYS A 195 -2.65 -12.02 -4.18
CA LYS A 195 -1.37 -12.68 -4.47
C LYS A 195 -1.12 -12.90 -5.97
N SER A 196 -2.17 -13.23 -6.72
CA SER A 196 -2.07 -13.48 -8.17
C SER A 196 -1.74 -12.24 -9.00
N THR A 197 -1.89 -11.04 -8.42
CA THR A 197 -1.66 -9.77 -9.10
C THR A 197 -0.18 -9.40 -9.15
N PHE A 198 0.60 -9.90 -8.20
CA PHE A 198 2.03 -9.62 -8.09
C PHE A 198 2.88 -10.68 -8.79
N THR A 199 4.04 -10.28 -9.29
CA THR A 199 5.09 -11.22 -9.69
C THR A 199 5.76 -11.84 -8.47
N GLU A 200 6.48 -12.95 -8.67
CA GLU A 200 7.27 -13.58 -7.60
C GLU A 200 8.29 -12.61 -6.99
N GLU A 201 9.01 -11.86 -7.83
CA GLU A 201 9.96 -10.83 -7.40
C GLU A 201 9.27 -9.73 -6.56
N GLN A 202 8.11 -9.24 -6.97
CA GLN A 202 7.37 -8.21 -6.22
C GLN A 202 6.89 -8.72 -4.85
N LEU A 203 6.43 -9.98 -4.80
CA LEU A 203 6.04 -10.61 -3.53
C LEU A 203 7.23 -10.81 -2.61
N ASP A 204 8.38 -11.22 -3.15
CA ASP A 204 9.60 -11.44 -2.37
C ASP A 204 10.09 -10.14 -1.73
N LEU A 205 10.10 -9.02 -2.47
CA LEU A 205 10.45 -7.70 -1.93
C LEU A 205 9.49 -7.29 -0.80
N LEU A 206 8.18 -7.41 -1.04
CA LEU A 206 7.16 -7.04 -0.06
C LEU A 206 7.24 -7.88 1.22
N LEU A 207 7.38 -9.20 1.08
CA LEU A 207 7.48 -10.11 2.21
C LEU A 207 8.81 -9.94 2.97
N SER A 208 9.92 -9.69 2.26
CA SER A 208 11.21 -9.43 2.87
C SER A 208 11.19 -8.14 3.68
N ALA A 209 10.56 -7.07 3.16
CA ALA A 209 10.36 -5.84 3.90
C ALA A 209 9.64 -6.09 5.23
N ILE A 210 8.50 -6.81 5.19
CA ILE A 210 7.72 -7.13 6.40
C ILE A 210 8.57 -7.94 7.39
N VAL A 211 9.31 -8.95 6.92
CA VAL A 211 10.19 -9.76 7.78
C VAL A 211 11.27 -8.89 8.44
N PHE A 212 11.88 -7.96 7.70
CA PHE A 212 12.87 -7.05 8.27
C PHE A 212 12.28 -6.09 9.30
N ILE A 213 11.06 -5.60 9.09
CA ILE A 213 10.36 -4.78 10.10
C ILE A 213 10.09 -5.62 11.35
N ASP A 214 9.50 -6.81 11.20
CA ASP A 214 9.18 -7.73 12.31
C ASP A 214 10.45 -8.04 13.14
N MET A 215 11.54 -8.41 12.48
CA MET A 215 12.83 -8.68 13.16
C MET A 215 13.40 -7.44 13.87
N SER A 216 13.18 -6.24 13.32
CA SER A 216 13.59 -4.98 13.98
C SER A 216 12.75 -4.72 15.22
N VAL A 217 11.44 -4.96 15.15
CA VAL A 217 10.50 -4.86 16.27
C VAL A 217 10.87 -5.85 17.38
N ASP A 218 11.20 -7.10 17.05
CA ASP A 218 11.67 -8.10 18.01
C ASP A 218 12.89 -7.60 18.81
N LEU A 219 13.90 -7.05 18.13
CA LEU A 219 15.06 -6.49 18.79
C LEU A 219 14.71 -5.28 19.68
N GLN A 220 13.76 -4.45 19.25
CA GLN A 220 13.27 -3.35 20.07
C GLN A 220 12.56 -3.85 21.34
N ILE A 221 11.74 -4.90 21.24
CA ILE A 221 11.10 -5.54 22.41
C ILE A 221 12.19 -6.03 23.37
N GLU A 222 13.19 -6.78 22.88
CA GLU A 222 14.28 -7.28 23.72
C GLU A 222 15.07 -6.15 24.42
N ILE A 223 15.28 -5.03 23.73
CA ILE A 223 15.91 -3.83 24.29
C ILE A 223 15.07 -3.28 25.45
N MET A 224 13.76 -3.12 25.26
CA MET A 224 12.86 -2.59 26.29
C MET A 224 12.72 -3.54 27.48
N GLU A 225 12.61 -4.84 27.24
CA GLU A 225 12.51 -5.86 28.30
C GLU A 225 13.77 -5.91 29.18
N SER A 226 14.94 -5.61 28.62
CA SER A 226 16.19 -5.52 29.39
C SER A 226 16.08 -4.47 30.51
N PHE A 227 15.35 -3.37 30.29
CA PHE A 227 15.11 -2.35 31.33
C PHE A 227 14.04 -2.75 32.36
N VAL A 228 13.22 -3.75 32.07
CA VAL A 228 12.21 -4.29 33.00
C VAL A 228 12.84 -5.29 33.97
N HIS A 229 13.79 -6.09 33.48
CA HIS A 229 14.28 -7.27 34.20
C HIS A 229 15.71 -7.15 34.77
N ASP A 230 16.59 -6.35 34.17
CA ASP A 230 17.98 -6.26 34.58
C ASP A 230 18.25 -5.04 35.49
N THR A 231 19.10 -5.21 36.50
CA THR A 231 19.64 -4.07 37.25
C THR A 231 20.52 -3.24 36.33
N PHE A 232 20.18 -1.96 36.15
CA PHE A 232 20.76 -0.95 35.24
C PHE A 232 22.30 -0.87 35.15
N GLU A 233 23.07 -1.52 36.03
CA GLU A 233 24.50 -1.30 36.17
C GLU A 233 25.34 -1.82 34.99
N HIS A 234 24.86 -2.74 34.13
CA HIS A 234 25.70 -3.36 33.07
C HIS A 234 25.00 -3.76 31.75
N ILE A 235 23.94 -3.07 31.32
CA ILE A 235 23.28 -3.44 30.04
C ILE A 235 24.03 -2.81 28.85
N ASP A 236 24.77 -3.61 28.08
CA ASP A 236 25.28 -3.23 26.76
C ASP A 236 24.28 -3.69 25.68
N LEU A 237 23.59 -2.71 25.07
CA LEU A 237 22.57 -2.94 24.06
C LEU A 237 23.03 -2.53 22.66
N THR A 238 24.30 -2.17 22.50
CA THR A 238 24.83 -1.56 21.26
C THR A 238 24.58 -2.46 20.05
N GLU A 239 24.90 -3.74 20.16
CA GLU A 239 24.70 -4.71 19.06
C GLU A 239 23.22 -4.87 18.67
N LYS A 240 22.30 -4.87 19.65
CA LYS A 240 20.86 -4.98 19.39
C LYS A 240 20.32 -3.73 18.71
N ILE A 241 20.75 -2.55 19.17
CA ILE A 241 20.35 -1.26 18.59
C ILE A 241 20.87 -1.15 17.15
N ASP A 242 22.14 -1.48 16.91
CA ASP A 242 22.74 -1.47 15.57
C ASP A 242 22.04 -2.49 14.65
N GLY A 243 21.70 -3.68 15.18
CA GLY A 243 20.92 -4.69 14.48
C GLY A 243 19.53 -4.21 14.09
N ALA A 244 18.80 -3.57 15.01
CA ALA A 244 17.47 -3.02 14.75
C ALA A 244 17.50 -1.94 13.65
N TYR A 245 18.49 -1.05 13.69
CA TYR A 245 18.71 -0.05 12.63
C TYR A 245 19.06 -0.68 11.28
N TYR A 246 19.91 -1.71 11.26
CA TYR A 246 20.29 -2.40 10.04
C TYR A 246 19.07 -3.07 9.38
N LEU A 247 18.25 -3.76 10.17
CA LEU A 247 17.04 -4.41 9.68
C LEU A 247 16.04 -3.38 9.13
N MET A 248 15.80 -2.28 9.85
CA MET A 248 14.91 -1.22 9.37
C MET A 248 15.41 -0.58 8.06
N ALA A 249 16.73 -0.39 7.92
CA ALA A 249 17.31 0.12 6.68
C ALA A 249 17.09 -0.85 5.50
N ASN A 250 17.14 -2.16 5.73
CA ASN A 250 16.83 -3.14 4.68
C ASN A 250 15.33 -3.12 4.35
N ALA A 251 14.44 -3.02 5.34
CA ALA A 251 13.00 -2.89 5.08
C ALA A 251 12.68 -1.73 4.15
N HIS A 252 13.24 -0.54 4.43
CA HIS A 252 13.12 0.63 3.55
C HIS A 252 13.71 0.39 2.16
N SER A 253 14.84 -0.30 2.06
CA SER A 253 15.46 -0.63 0.77
C SER A 253 14.59 -1.54 -0.08
N GLU A 254 14.01 -2.59 0.50
CA GLU A 254 13.13 -3.51 -0.22
C GLU A 254 11.84 -2.82 -0.67
N LEU A 255 11.23 -1.98 0.19
CA LEU A 255 10.03 -1.21 -0.17
C LEU A 255 10.31 -0.16 -1.25
N LYS A 256 11.42 0.58 -1.17
CA LYS A 256 11.80 1.55 -2.21
C LYS A 256 12.02 0.86 -3.56
N GLU A 257 12.64 -0.32 -3.56
CA GLU A 257 12.83 -1.10 -4.79
C GLU A 257 11.49 -1.62 -5.35
N LEU A 258 10.59 -2.09 -4.48
CA LEU A 258 9.24 -2.49 -4.88
C LEU A 258 8.48 -1.31 -5.50
N GLU A 259 8.46 -0.16 -4.84
CA GLU A 259 7.80 1.06 -5.33
C GLU A 259 8.37 1.52 -6.67
N ARG A 260 9.69 1.41 -6.87
CA ARG A 260 10.37 1.70 -8.13
C ARG A 260 9.93 0.75 -9.24
N ILE A 261 9.90 -0.56 -8.99
CA ILE A 261 9.45 -1.57 -9.97
C ILE A 261 7.97 -1.39 -10.32
N LEU A 262 7.15 -0.99 -9.34
CA LEU A 262 5.74 -0.69 -9.55
C LEU A 262 5.50 0.67 -10.22
N GLY A 263 6.52 1.53 -10.32
CA GLY A 263 6.39 2.89 -10.84
C GLY A 263 5.53 3.80 -9.96
N VAL A 264 5.64 3.63 -8.63
CA VAL A 264 4.96 4.47 -7.62
C VAL A 264 5.76 5.75 -7.37
N VAL A 265 7.09 5.65 -7.30
CA VAL A 265 8.02 6.79 -7.22
C VAL A 265 8.75 6.95 -8.54
N ASP A 266 8.91 8.19 -9.00
CA ASP A 266 9.72 8.51 -10.17
C ASP A 266 11.22 8.39 -9.82
N ASP A 267 12.04 7.90 -10.76
CA ASP A 267 13.50 7.68 -10.63
C ASP A 267 14.33 8.98 -10.39
N GLU A 268 13.72 10.10 -10.00
CA GLU A 268 14.40 11.38 -9.76
C GLU A 268 14.73 11.61 -8.27
N GLU A 269 15.73 10.88 -7.74
CA GLU A 269 16.55 11.32 -6.59
C GLU A 269 18.05 11.04 -6.78
#